data_AF-A0A9P1D6Y8-F1
#
_entry.id   AF-A0A9P1D6Y8-F1
#
_cell.length_a   1.000
_cell.length_b   1.000
_cell.length_c   1.000
_cell.angle_alpha   90.00
_cell.angle_beta   90.00
_cell.angle_gamma   90.00
#
_symmetry.space_group_name_H-M   'P 1'
#
loop_
_entity.id
_entity.type
_entity.pdbx_description
1 polymer ?
#
loop_
_entity_poly.entity_id
_entity_poly.type
_entity_poly.pdbx_seq_one_letter_code
_entity_poly.pdbx_strand_id
1 'polypeptide(L)'
;MTHLFKTGPMTAPVDRALRHDRRVKVHPDLFKGRTVGLEAAGYVRGENSKRERSYNPLLGRFLDQHREREQQDFEEKVEVDKGILRRRLVRRIGKEAPYDLITHERLMILGGGDGAQPQRGDYEQETSNLDYNGCRKFEALVPEALDPAKPKDLKCPVPDTGVDYNIISNLRFDAHHWAHPQKRPIPKDRVPKARMVPALLHKDFNILTNRYLEHHEEKVERDRELNLLEAAEKMRQQPFNPLSQKFCDARLEERMRACQDALTTEVKLRNEEAQPLSYRGNITNCYDMLSHQVKDPELMDYIKQSEGGRKVRYKTRFRFEEDVRHADVKQEDRVKRMKPLQVMARRADL
;
A
#
# COMPACT_ATOMS: atom_id res chain seq x y z
N MET A 1 80.71 -44.28 -48.27
CA MET A 1 79.37 -44.84 -47.97
C MET A 1 78.43 -43.68 -47.70
N THR A 2 77.60 -43.39 -48.70
CA THR A 2 76.62 -42.30 -48.75
C THR A 2 75.29 -42.78 -48.19
N HIS A 3 74.77 -42.14 -47.13
CA HIS A 3 73.36 -42.28 -46.77
C HIS A 3 72.70 -40.91 -46.64
N LEU A 4 71.65 -40.77 -47.47
CA LEU A 4 70.81 -39.61 -47.68
C LEU A 4 70.08 -39.19 -46.40
N PHE A 5 70.15 -37.90 -46.06
CA PHE A 5 69.18 -37.25 -45.20
C PHE A 5 67.93 -36.89 -46.05
N LYS A 6 66.81 -37.56 -45.79
CA LYS A 6 65.48 -37.14 -46.26
C LYS A 6 64.95 -36.05 -45.35
N THR A 7 64.85 -34.84 -45.87
CA THR A 7 64.08 -33.74 -45.26
C THR A 7 62.59 -34.01 -45.46
N GLY A 8 61.87 -34.34 -44.39
CA GLY A 8 60.41 -34.34 -44.37
C GLY A 8 59.86 -32.91 -44.23
N PRO A 9 58.69 -32.60 -44.81
CA PRO A 9 58.11 -31.26 -44.74
C PRO A 9 57.62 -30.97 -43.32
N MET A 10 58.08 -29.83 -42.75
CA MET A 10 57.48 -29.24 -41.56
C MET A 10 56.02 -28.93 -41.85
N THR A 11 55.11 -29.73 -41.30
CA THR A 11 53.69 -29.41 -41.25
C THR A 11 53.49 -28.20 -40.36
N ALA A 12 53.19 -27.12 -41.05
CA ALA A 12 52.57 -25.84 -40.71
C ALA A 12 52.22 -25.50 -39.23
N PRO A 13 52.40 -24.22 -38.84
CA PRO A 13 52.02 -23.65 -37.55
C PRO A 13 50.50 -23.35 -37.51
N VAL A 14 49.64 -24.36 -37.65
CA VAL A 14 48.17 -24.16 -37.64
C VAL A 14 47.62 -24.10 -36.21
N ASP A 15 48.38 -24.59 -35.24
CA ASP A 15 47.89 -24.78 -33.88
C ASP A 15 47.91 -23.51 -33.00
N ARG A 16 48.64 -22.46 -33.42
CA ARG A 16 48.74 -21.22 -32.64
C ARG A 16 47.60 -20.24 -32.91
N ALA A 17 47.10 -20.20 -34.15
CA ALA A 17 45.97 -19.36 -34.53
C ALA A 17 44.65 -19.88 -33.93
N LEU A 18 44.42 -21.20 -33.98
CA LEU A 18 43.23 -21.84 -33.40
C LEU A 18 43.16 -21.76 -31.87
N ARG A 19 44.31 -21.66 -31.18
CA ARG A 19 44.35 -21.42 -29.73
C ARG A 19 44.00 -19.99 -29.33
N HIS A 20 44.13 -19.02 -30.23
CA HIS A 20 43.73 -17.64 -29.96
C HIS A 20 42.22 -17.43 -30.11
N ASP A 21 41.58 -18.10 -31.06
CA ASP A 21 40.13 -18.02 -31.27
C ASP A 21 39.30 -18.75 -30.20
N ARG A 22 39.89 -19.74 -29.51
CA ARG A 22 39.24 -20.41 -28.37
C ARG A 22 39.38 -19.67 -27.04
N ARG A 23 40.09 -18.54 -26.99
CA ARG A 23 40.05 -17.67 -25.81
C ARG A 23 38.73 -16.93 -25.84
N VAL A 24 37.79 -17.37 -25.00
CA VAL A 24 36.57 -16.63 -24.68
C VAL A 24 36.96 -15.19 -24.40
N LYS A 25 36.54 -14.26 -25.27
CA LYS A 25 36.70 -12.83 -25.02
C LYS A 25 35.85 -12.50 -23.80
N VAL A 26 36.45 -12.56 -22.63
CA VAL A 26 35.79 -12.13 -21.40
C VAL A 26 35.55 -10.64 -21.53
N HIS A 27 34.29 -10.23 -21.48
CA HIS A 27 33.91 -8.83 -21.57
C HIS A 27 34.73 -8.03 -20.53
N PRO A 28 35.35 -6.89 -20.89
CA PRO A 28 36.18 -6.12 -19.95
C PRO A 28 35.42 -5.64 -18.70
N ASP A 29 34.09 -5.70 -18.72
CA ASP A 29 33.22 -5.37 -17.59
C ASP A 29 32.94 -6.55 -16.64
N LEU A 30 33.25 -7.80 -17.02
CA LEU A 30 33.01 -8.96 -16.14
C LEU A 30 33.92 -8.96 -14.89
N PHE A 31 35.08 -8.28 -14.98
CA PHE A 31 36.02 -8.11 -13.86
C PHE A 31 35.87 -6.77 -13.14
N LYS A 32 35.00 -5.89 -13.62
CA LYS A 32 34.48 -4.83 -12.77
C LYS A 32 33.50 -5.53 -11.86
N GLY A 33 33.93 -5.88 -10.65
CA GLY A 33 33.00 -6.29 -9.59
C GLY A 33 31.87 -5.27 -9.50
N ARG A 34 30.76 -5.62 -8.84
CA ARG A 34 29.63 -4.71 -8.61
C ARG A 34 30.07 -3.54 -7.71
N THR A 35 30.94 -2.67 -8.23
CA THR A 35 31.10 -1.31 -7.81
C THR A 35 29.73 -0.74 -8.05
N VAL A 36 28.98 -0.55 -6.96
CA VAL A 36 27.85 0.35 -6.93
C VAL A 36 28.41 1.68 -7.42
N GLY A 37 28.35 1.88 -8.74
CA GLY A 37 28.88 3.04 -9.41
C GLY A 37 27.99 4.19 -9.00
N LEU A 38 28.34 4.86 -7.91
CA LEU A 38 27.73 6.12 -7.50
C LEU A 38 27.76 7.15 -8.66
N GLU A 39 28.65 6.97 -9.64
CA GLU A 39 28.78 7.85 -10.79
C GLU A 39 27.71 7.63 -11.86
N ALA A 40 27.20 6.40 -12.04
CA ALA A 40 26.12 6.14 -13.00
C ALA A 40 24.72 6.53 -12.49
N ALA A 41 24.58 6.73 -11.17
CA ALA A 41 23.36 7.16 -10.52
C ALA A 41 23.35 8.66 -10.14
N GLY A 42 24.33 9.45 -10.61
CA GLY A 42 24.41 10.89 -10.29
C GLY A 42 24.62 11.18 -8.79
N TYR A 43 25.17 10.23 -8.03
CA TYR A 43 25.46 10.39 -6.61
C TYR A 43 26.81 11.09 -6.44
N VAL A 44 26.83 12.40 -6.72
CA VAL A 44 27.96 13.26 -6.39
C VAL A 44 28.04 13.37 -4.87
N ARG A 45 29.15 12.88 -4.30
CA ARG A 45 29.45 12.93 -2.86
C ARG A 45 29.57 14.40 -2.43
N GLY A 46 28.46 14.98 -2.01
CA GLY A 46 28.33 16.41 -1.70
C GLY A 46 26.93 16.97 -2.01
N GLU A 47 26.22 16.41 -2.99
CA GLU A 47 24.83 16.81 -3.25
C GLU A 47 23.88 16.37 -2.14
N ASN A 48 24.03 15.16 -1.59
CA ASN A 48 23.18 14.75 -0.47
C ASN A 48 23.38 15.62 0.76
N SER A 49 24.60 16.09 1.05
CA SER A 49 24.83 17.03 2.15
C SER A 49 24.22 18.41 1.87
N LYS A 50 24.14 18.85 0.61
CA LYS A 50 23.39 20.07 0.23
C LYS A 50 21.87 19.83 0.29
N ARG A 51 21.41 18.64 -0.10
CA ARG A 51 20.00 18.23 -0.06
C ARG A 51 19.47 18.12 1.36
N GLU A 52 20.30 17.62 2.28
CA GLU A 52 20.02 17.49 3.72
C GLU A 52 20.02 18.85 4.43
N ARG A 53 20.86 19.82 4.01
CA ARG A 53 20.86 21.18 4.59
C ARG A 53 19.60 21.98 4.29
N SER A 54 18.92 21.70 3.17
CA SER A 54 17.68 22.40 2.81
C SER A 54 16.43 21.81 3.47
N TYR A 55 16.52 20.62 4.07
CA TYR A 55 15.38 19.99 4.73
C TYR A 55 15.36 20.35 6.21
N ASN A 56 14.25 20.91 6.69
CA ASN A 56 14.09 21.24 8.10
C ASN A 56 13.38 20.08 8.82
N PRO A 57 14.09 19.28 9.64
CA PRO A 57 13.52 18.10 10.27
C PRO A 57 12.46 18.41 11.32
N LEU A 58 12.44 19.63 11.88
CA LEU A 58 11.44 20.04 12.87
C LEU A 58 10.11 20.39 12.22
N LEU A 59 10.15 21.01 11.04
CA LEU A 59 8.96 21.38 10.29
C LEU A 59 8.50 20.29 9.33
N GLY A 60 9.38 19.31 9.05
CA GLY A 60 9.13 18.25 8.07
C GLY A 60 9.04 18.76 6.63
N ARG A 61 9.60 19.94 6.33
CA ARG A 61 9.49 20.64 5.03
C ARG A 61 10.84 21.10 4.51
N PHE A 62 10.95 21.29 3.20
CA PHE A 62 12.11 21.96 2.60
C PHE A 62 12.02 23.47 2.79
N LEU A 63 13.15 24.10 3.08
CA LEU A 63 13.29 25.56 3.12
C LEU A 63 13.11 26.19 1.73
N ASP A 64 13.35 25.42 0.66
CA ASP A 64 13.15 25.83 -0.73
C ASP A 64 11.72 25.49 -1.21
N GLN A 65 10.98 26.52 -1.61
CA GLN A 65 9.59 26.39 -2.07
C GLN A 65 9.45 25.58 -3.36
N HIS A 66 10.41 25.65 -4.28
CA HIS A 66 10.29 24.90 -5.54
C HIS A 66 10.36 23.39 -5.26
N ARG A 67 11.29 23.02 -4.39
CA ARG A 67 11.52 21.63 -4.00
C ARG A 67 10.39 21.06 -3.13
N GLU A 68 9.82 21.89 -2.26
CA GLU A 68 8.63 21.52 -1.50
C GLU A 68 7.45 21.19 -2.43
N ARG A 69 7.25 21.96 -3.51
CA ARG A 69 6.23 21.66 -4.53
C ARG A 69 6.51 20.35 -5.25
N GLU A 70 7.74 20.13 -5.70
CA GLU A 70 8.11 18.87 -6.35
C GLU A 70 7.88 17.65 -5.45
N GLN A 71 8.16 17.78 -4.15
CA GLN A 71 7.90 16.72 -3.18
C GLN A 71 6.39 16.53 -2.95
N GLN A 72 5.60 17.60 -2.83
CA GLN A 72 4.14 17.50 -2.73
C GLN A 72 3.53 16.81 -3.95
N ASP A 73 3.95 17.19 -5.16
CA ASP A 73 3.51 16.55 -6.41
C ASP A 73 3.90 15.06 -6.46
N PHE A 74 5.07 14.71 -5.93
CA PHE A 74 5.52 13.33 -5.83
C PHE A 74 4.70 12.53 -4.80
N GLU A 75 4.46 13.09 -3.62
CA GLU A 75 3.64 12.48 -2.58
C GLU A 75 2.19 12.27 -3.06
N GLU A 76 1.60 13.25 -3.75
CA GLU A 76 0.27 13.14 -4.35
C GLU A 76 0.23 12.01 -5.39
N LYS A 77 1.21 11.93 -6.29
CA LYS A 77 1.32 10.82 -7.26
C LYS A 77 1.41 9.47 -6.56
N VAL A 78 2.25 9.36 -5.54
CA VAL A 78 2.42 8.11 -4.75
C VAL A 78 1.13 7.75 -4.03
N GLU A 79 0.38 8.72 -3.51
CA GLU A 79 -0.91 8.48 -2.85
C GLU A 79 -1.98 8.00 -3.83
N VAL A 80 -2.05 8.61 -5.02
CA VAL A 80 -2.90 8.14 -6.11
C VAL A 80 -2.56 6.70 -6.51
N ASP A 81 -1.27 6.40 -6.69
CA ASP A 81 -0.80 5.05 -7.04
C ASP A 81 -1.10 4.03 -5.94
N LYS A 82 -0.89 4.37 -4.67
CA LYS A 82 -1.28 3.54 -3.52
C LYS A 82 -2.80 3.30 -3.52
N GLY A 83 -3.60 4.32 -3.83
CA GLY A 83 -5.05 4.20 -3.96
C GLY A 83 -5.48 3.26 -5.10
N ILE A 84 -4.78 3.29 -6.24
CA ILE A 84 -5.01 2.37 -7.36
C ILE A 84 -4.62 0.94 -6.97
N LEU A 85 -3.47 0.76 -6.30
CA LEU A 85 -3.00 -0.53 -5.82
C LEU A 85 -3.95 -1.15 -4.80
N ARG A 86 -4.45 -0.37 -3.83
CA ARG A 86 -5.47 -0.82 -2.87
C ARG A 86 -6.74 -1.26 -3.58
N ARG A 87 -7.23 -0.49 -4.56
CA ARG A 87 -8.41 -0.85 -5.36
C ARG A 87 -8.20 -2.13 -6.17
N ARG A 88 -7.01 -2.35 -6.72
CA ARG A 88 -6.66 -3.60 -7.42
C ARG A 88 -6.56 -4.79 -6.47
N LEU A 89 -5.98 -4.59 -5.28
CA LEU A 89 -5.88 -5.61 -4.25
C LEU A 89 -7.27 -6.04 -3.77
N VAL A 90 -8.16 -5.10 -3.47
CA VAL A 90 -9.55 -5.40 -3.06
C VAL A 90 -10.28 -6.18 -4.16
N ARG A 91 -10.13 -5.81 -5.44
CA ARG A 91 -10.70 -6.59 -6.56
C ARG A 91 -10.12 -7.99 -6.68
N ARG A 92 -8.81 -8.15 -6.43
CA ARG A 92 -8.17 -9.47 -6.47
C ARG A 92 -8.68 -10.35 -5.33
N ILE A 93 -8.70 -9.80 -4.11
CA ILE A 93 -9.23 -10.48 -2.92
C ILE A 93 -10.69 -10.90 -3.16
N GLY A 94 -11.53 -10.03 -3.72
CA GLY A 94 -12.93 -10.40 -4.04
C GLY A 94 -13.09 -11.47 -5.12
N LYS A 95 -12.08 -11.68 -5.99
CA LYS A 95 -12.09 -12.77 -6.99
C LYS A 95 -11.51 -14.08 -6.47
N GLU A 96 -10.51 -14.00 -5.60
CA GLU A 96 -9.77 -15.16 -5.10
C GLU A 96 -10.34 -15.70 -3.78
N ALA A 97 -11.04 -14.86 -2.99
CA ALA A 97 -11.61 -15.28 -1.73
C ALA A 97 -12.79 -16.25 -1.96
N PRO A 98 -12.75 -17.46 -1.38
CA PRO A 98 -13.83 -18.44 -1.51
C PRO A 98 -15.09 -18.07 -0.70
N TYR A 99 -15.04 -17.01 0.10
CA TYR A 99 -16.11 -16.53 0.97
C TYR A 99 -16.20 -15.01 0.88
N ASP A 100 -17.39 -14.48 1.10
CA ASP A 100 -17.59 -13.04 1.22
C ASP A 100 -16.99 -12.58 2.56
N LEU A 101 -16.12 -11.59 2.53
CA LEU A 101 -15.36 -11.16 3.72
C LEU A 101 -16.24 -10.47 4.76
N ILE A 102 -17.40 -9.96 4.36
CA ILE A 102 -18.32 -9.23 5.24
C ILE A 102 -19.36 -10.16 5.85
N THR A 103 -19.94 -11.06 5.06
CA THR A 103 -21.02 -11.95 5.50
C THR A 103 -20.53 -13.35 5.87
N HIS A 104 -19.28 -13.69 5.53
CA HIS A 104 -18.69 -15.03 5.66
C HIS A 104 -19.46 -16.14 4.94
N GLU A 105 -20.41 -15.77 4.08
CA GLU A 105 -21.12 -16.71 3.24
C GLU A 105 -20.20 -17.20 2.11
N ARG A 106 -20.31 -18.48 1.77
CA ARG A 106 -19.52 -19.05 0.66
C ARG A 106 -19.99 -18.40 -0.64
N LEU A 107 -19.07 -17.75 -1.35
CA LEU A 107 -19.38 -17.22 -2.68
C LEU A 107 -19.65 -18.43 -3.59
N MET A 108 -20.92 -18.70 -3.84
CA MET A 108 -21.33 -19.63 -4.89
C MET A 108 -20.80 -19.04 -6.20
N ILE A 109 -19.74 -19.63 -6.74
CA ILE A 109 -19.19 -19.26 -8.04
C ILE A 109 -20.26 -19.62 -9.08
N LEU A 110 -21.20 -18.71 -9.31
CA LEU A 110 -22.14 -18.77 -10.42
C LEU A 110 -21.33 -18.49 -11.68
N GLY A 111 -20.76 -19.54 -12.24
CA GLY A 111 -20.14 -19.50 -13.56
C GLY A 111 -21.19 -19.19 -14.61
N GLY A 112 -21.08 -18.03 -15.25
CA GLY A 112 -21.61 -17.79 -16.59
C GLY A 112 -20.42 -17.53 -17.51
N GLY A 113 -20.29 -18.09 -18.71
CA GLY A 113 -21.02 -19.09 -19.48
C GLY A 113 -19.96 -19.86 -20.31
N ASP A 114 -20.22 -20.93 -21.05
CA ASP A 114 -21.44 -21.24 -21.78
C ASP A 114 -21.67 -22.76 -21.83
N GLY A 115 -22.94 -23.15 -21.71
CA GLY A 115 -23.48 -24.30 -22.42
C GLY A 115 -23.04 -25.70 -21.97
N ALA A 116 -23.28 -26.08 -20.72
CA ALA A 116 -23.50 -27.48 -20.38
C ALA A 116 -24.32 -27.59 -19.09
N GLN A 117 -25.56 -28.06 -19.19
CA GLN A 117 -26.31 -28.49 -18.01
C GLN A 117 -25.62 -29.71 -17.41
N PRO A 118 -25.23 -29.72 -16.12
CA PRO A 118 -25.01 -30.97 -15.44
C PRO A 118 -26.38 -31.46 -14.95
N GLN A 119 -26.81 -32.57 -15.53
CA GLN A 119 -27.89 -33.38 -14.98
C GLN A 119 -27.58 -33.65 -13.50
N ARG A 120 -28.59 -33.49 -12.64
CA ARG A 120 -28.62 -34.12 -11.33
C ARG A 120 -28.55 -35.63 -11.56
N GLY A 121 -27.35 -36.18 -11.41
CA GLY A 121 -27.13 -37.61 -11.33
C GLY A 121 -27.07 -37.99 -9.86
N ASP A 122 -28.10 -38.68 -9.41
CA ASP A 122 -28.03 -39.55 -8.25
C ASP A 122 -26.81 -40.48 -8.41
N TYR A 123 -25.89 -40.43 -7.46
CA TYR A 123 -24.89 -41.47 -7.26
C TYR A 123 -24.98 -41.89 -5.79
N GLU A 124 -25.99 -42.70 -5.53
CA GLU A 124 -25.85 -43.73 -4.53
C GLU A 124 -24.76 -44.72 -4.97
N GLN A 125 -24.01 -45.20 -3.98
CA GLN A 125 -23.45 -46.55 -3.87
C GLN A 125 -22.76 -47.15 -5.11
N GLU A 126 -21.44 -47.31 -4.99
CA GLU A 126 -20.65 -48.50 -5.37
C GLU A 126 -19.25 -48.06 -5.82
N THR A 127 -18.27 -48.21 -4.94
CA THR A 127 -16.91 -48.66 -5.29
C THR A 127 -16.25 -49.19 -4.02
N SER A 128 -16.68 -50.39 -3.64
CA SER A 128 -15.82 -51.35 -2.96
C SER A 128 -14.65 -51.72 -3.87
N ASN A 129 -13.48 -51.91 -3.26
CA ASN A 129 -12.31 -52.62 -3.79
C ASN A 129 -11.46 -51.89 -4.84
N LEU A 130 -10.64 -50.95 -4.37
CA LEU A 130 -9.30 -50.75 -4.92
C LEU A 130 -8.28 -51.02 -3.83
N ASP A 131 -7.64 -52.18 -3.93
CA ASP A 131 -6.50 -52.62 -3.14
C ASP A 131 -5.34 -51.63 -3.28
N TYR A 132 -5.27 -50.66 -2.37
CA TYR A 132 -4.06 -49.88 -2.14
C TYR A 132 -3.18 -50.60 -1.09
N ASN A 133 -2.53 -51.67 -1.55
CA ASN A 133 -1.34 -52.22 -0.90
C ASN A 133 -0.18 -51.22 -1.05
N GLY A 134 -0.16 -50.22 -0.17
CA GLY A 134 0.91 -49.22 -0.10
C GLY A 134 0.98 -48.40 1.19
N CYS A 135 -0.01 -48.53 2.07
CA CYS A 135 0.03 -47.90 3.39
C CYS A 135 0.68 -48.85 4.41
N ARG A 136 1.94 -48.57 4.74
CA ARG A 136 2.58 -49.07 5.96
C ARG A 136 1.70 -48.71 7.15
N LYS A 137 1.07 -49.70 7.75
CA LYS A 137 0.42 -49.60 9.05
C LYS A 137 1.46 -49.06 10.04
N PHE A 138 1.27 -47.83 10.52
CA PHE A 138 1.84 -47.43 11.79
C PHE A 138 0.98 -48.11 12.85
N GLU A 139 1.30 -49.38 13.12
CA GLU A 139 0.85 -50.02 14.34
C GLU A 139 1.41 -49.20 15.49
N ALA A 140 0.49 -48.71 16.33
CA ALA A 140 0.83 -48.07 17.58
C ALA A 140 1.69 -49.04 18.39
N LEU A 141 2.98 -48.68 18.53
CA LEU A 141 3.89 -49.30 19.47
C LEU A 141 3.35 -49.07 20.88
N VAL A 142 2.55 -50.03 21.34
CA VAL A 142 2.47 -50.35 22.77
C VAL A 142 3.91 -50.58 23.24
N PRO A 143 4.37 -49.99 24.35
CA PRO A 143 5.69 -50.28 24.88
C PRO A 143 5.69 -51.71 25.42
N GLU A 144 6.02 -52.66 24.54
CA GLU A 144 6.25 -54.05 24.87
C GLU A 144 7.50 -54.12 25.77
N ALA A 145 7.29 -54.67 26.97
CA ALA A 145 8.31 -54.79 28.00
C ALA A 145 9.53 -55.53 27.43
N LEU A 146 10.71 -54.92 27.57
CA LEU A 146 11.99 -55.47 27.17
C LEU A 146 12.30 -56.73 28.00
N ASP A 147 12.08 -57.91 27.41
CA ASP A 147 12.63 -59.17 27.91
C ASP A 147 14.17 -59.13 27.88
N PRO A 148 14.88 -59.31 29.02
CA PRO A 148 16.34 -59.20 29.08
C PRO A 148 17.09 -60.43 28.53
N ALA A 149 16.42 -61.37 27.87
CA ALA A 149 16.95 -62.72 27.65
C ALA A 149 17.25 -63.10 26.18
N LYS A 150 17.31 -62.15 25.23
CA LYS A 150 17.79 -62.45 23.87
C LYS A 150 19.28 -62.08 23.72
N PRO A 151 20.18 -63.05 23.47
CA PRO A 151 21.57 -62.75 23.15
C PRO A 151 21.60 -61.99 21.82
N LYS A 152 22.20 -60.79 21.83
CA LYS A 152 22.38 -59.98 20.62
C LYS A 152 23.26 -60.75 19.65
N ASP A 153 22.74 -60.98 18.45
CA ASP A 153 23.41 -61.70 17.39
C ASP A 153 24.85 -61.18 17.16
N LEU A 154 25.79 -62.12 17.17
CA LEU A 154 27.19 -61.94 16.78
C LEU A 154 27.23 -61.41 15.34
N LYS A 155 27.40 -60.09 15.20
CA LYS A 155 27.65 -59.45 13.91
C LYS A 155 28.91 -60.05 13.28
N CYS A 156 28.86 -60.16 11.95
CA CYS A 156 29.94 -60.53 11.04
C CYS A 156 31.33 -60.08 11.55
N PRO A 157 32.40 -60.88 11.37
CA PRO A 157 33.75 -60.57 11.83
C PRO A 157 34.42 -59.52 10.93
N VAL A 158 33.70 -58.44 10.63
CA VAL A 158 34.31 -57.26 10.04
C VAL A 158 34.99 -56.54 11.20
N PRO A 159 36.32 -56.34 11.16
CA PRO A 159 37.00 -55.60 12.22
C PRO A 159 36.34 -54.21 12.32
N ASP A 160 35.95 -53.85 13.54
CA ASP A 160 35.38 -52.53 13.82
C ASP A 160 36.39 -51.46 13.37
N THR A 161 36.02 -50.73 12.31
CA THR A 161 36.86 -49.71 11.67
C THR A 161 36.95 -48.43 12.51
N GLY A 162 36.10 -48.30 13.54
CA GLY A 162 36.13 -47.19 14.48
C GLY A 162 37.02 -47.42 15.70
N VAL A 163 37.75 -48.55 15.77
CA VAL A 163 38.67 -48.83 16.88
C VAL A 163 40.06 -48.36 16.51
N ASP A 164 40.67 -47.56 17.39
CA ASP A 164 42.04 -47.10 17.20
C ASP A 164 43.05 -48.22 17.50
N TYR A 165 44.03 -48.39 16.61
CA TYR A 165 45.11 -49.37 16.73
C TYR A 165 46.46 -48.68 16.94
N ASN A 166 47.34 -49.31 17.71
CA ASN A 166 48.73 -48.88 17.80
C ASN A 166 49.47 -49.24 16.51
N ILE A 167 50.02 -48.23 15.83
CA ILE A 167 50.69 -48.37 14.54
C ILE A 167 51.92 -49.29 14.61
N ILE A 168 52.59 -49.37 15.77
CA ILE A 168 53.81 -50.18 15.93
C ILE A 168 53.47 -51.65 16.20
N SER A 169 52.53 -51.92 17.10
CA SER A 169 52.20 -53.30 17.52
C SER A 169 51.03 -53.93 16.76
N ASN A 170 50.30 -53.13 15.99
CA ASN A 170 49.06 -53.50 15.30
C ASN A 170 47.97 -54.10 16.22
N LEU A 171 48.03 -53.80 17.51
CA LEU A 171 47.03 -54.19 18.50
C LEU A 171 46.12 -53.01 18.85
N ARG A 172 44.87 -53.30 19.21
CA ARG A 172 43.90 -52.28 19.66
C ARG A 172 44.46 -51.49 20.84
N PHE A 173 44.16 -50.19 20.93
CA PHE A 173 44.62 -49.38 22.07
C PHE A 173 44.15 -49.90 23.44
N ASP A 174 43.03 -50.65 23.49
CA ASP A 174 42.63 -51.37 24.69
C ASP A 174 43.66 -52.41 25.15
N ALA A 175 44.35 -53.11 24.25
CA ALA A 175 45.40 -54.05 24.64
C ALA A 175 46.70 -53.30 25.00
N HIS A 176 46.97 -52.17 24.34
CA HIS A 176 48.27 -51.48 24.36
C HIS A 176 48.27 -50.14 25.10
N HIS A 177 47.30 -49.91 25.99
CA HIS A 177 47.28 -48.71 26.81
C HIS A 177 48.44 -48.72 27.81
N TRP A 178 49.19 -47.62 27.92
CA TRP A 178 50.36 -47.47 28.79
C TRP A 178 50.04 -47.62 30.29
N ALA A 179 48.81 -47.32 30.69
CA ALA A 179 48.31 -47.55 32.04
C ALA A 179 47.72 -48.97 32.25
N HIS A 180 47.95 -49.53 33.45
CA HIS A 180 47.40 -50.82 33.90
C HIS A 180 45.88 -50.87 33.73
N PRO A 181 45.27 -52.02 33.33
CA PRO A 181 43.82 -52.13 33.04
C PRO A 181 42.87 -51.46 34.03
N GLN A 182 43.17 -51.59 35.33
CA GLN A 182 42.36 -51.01 36.42
C GLN A 182 42.48 -49.49 36.57
N LYS A 183 43.53 -48.88 36.02
CA LYS A 183 43.79 -47.42 36.11
C LYS A 183 43.48 -46.70 34.79
N ARG A 184 42.91 -47.40 33.81
CA ARG A 184 42.56 -46.81 32.53
C ARG A 184 41.35 -45.89 32.70
N PRO A 185 41.34 -44.72 32.04
CA PRO A 185 40.16 -43.87 32.04
C PRO A 185 39.01 -44.62 31.33
N ILE A 186 37.90 -44.83 32.04
CA ILE A 186 36.70 -45.46 31.49
C ILE A 186 36.04 -44.45 30.54
N PRO A 187 35.77 -44.81 29.27
CA PRO A 187 35.03 -43.92 28.37
C PRO A 187 33.65 -43.64 28.98
N LYS A 188 33.29 -42.36 29.08
CA LYS A 188 31.96 -41.96 29.61
C LYS A 188 30.87 -42.53 28.69
N ASP A 189 29.92 -43.22 29.27
CA ASP A 189 28.73 -43.70 28.55
C ASP A 189 28.06 -42.51 27.86
N ARG A 190 27.99 -42.56 26.53
CA ARG A 190 27.30 -41.54 25.75
C ARG A 190 25.80 -41.78 25.90
N VAL A 191 25.13 -40.96 26.72
CA VAL A 191 23.66 -40.92 26.75
C VAL A 191 23.16 -40.65 25.32
N PRO A 192 22.24 -41.46 24.77
CA PRO A 192 21.74 -41.24 23.43
C PRO A 192 21.10 -39.85 23.36
N LYS A 193 21.62 -38.99 22.48
CA LYS A 193 21.00 -37.69 22.21
C LYS A 193 19.62 -37.95 21.59
N ALA A 194 18.55 -37.72 22.36
CA ALA A 194 17.22 -37.66 21.80
C ALA A 194 17.21 -36.58 20.72
N ARG A 195 16.82 -36.95 19.49
CA ARG A 195 16.66 -35.98 18.40
C ARG A 195 15.45 -35.12 18.74
N MET A 196 15.67 -33.92 19.27
CA MET A 196 14.59 -32.96 19.45
C MET A 196 14.04 -32.58 18.08
N VAL A 197 12.75 -32.84 17.87
CA VAL A 197 12.06 -32.39 16.66
C VAL A 197 11.77 -30.90 16.82
N PRO A 198 12.13 -30.04 15.84
CA PRO A 198 11.77 -28.62 15.86
C PRO A 198 10.27 -28.42 16.08
N ALA A 199 9.90 -27.50 16.96
CA ALA A 199 8.49 -27.22 17.30
C ALA A 199 7.62 -26.91 16.08
N LEU A 200 8.20 -26.31 15.03
CA LEU A 200 7.52 -25.98 13.78
C LEU A 200 7.04 -27.21 12.98
N LEU A 201 7.60 -28.39 13.24
CA LEU A 201 7.16 -29.65 12.64
C LEU A 201 6.04 -30.33 13.44
N HIS A 202 5.79 -29.88 14.67
CA HIS A 202 4.67 -30.37 15.45
C HIS A 202 3.40 -29.66 14.99
N LYS A 203 2.62 -30.35 14.15
CA LYS A 203 1.31 -29.87 13.71
C LYS A 203 0.30 -30.24 14.78
N ASP A 204 -0.31 -29.24 15.40
CA ASP A 204 -1.34 -29.42 16.43
C ASP A 204 -2.77 -29.27 15.88
N PHE A 205 -2.91 -28.92 14.60
CA PHE A 205 -4.18 -28.77 13.90
C PHE A 205 -4.33 -29.78 12.76
N ASN A 206 -5.46 -30.49 12.77
CA ASN A 206 -5.82 -31.41 11.70
C ASN A 206 -6.68 -30.69 10.66
N ILE A 207 -6.10 -30.48 9.48
CA ILE A 207 -6.71 -29.76 8.35
C ILE A 207 -7.93 -30.51 7.78
N LEU A 208 -7.96 -31.85 7.84
CA LEU A 208 -9.06 -32.62 7.28
C LEU A 208 -10.32 -32.53 8.14
N THR A 209 -10.14 -32.49 9.46
CA THR A 209 -11.25 -32.45 10.42
C THR A 209 -11.54 -31.04 10.95
N ASN A 210 -10.71 -30.04 10.61
CA ASN A 210 -10.74 -28.68 11.17
C ASN A 210 -10.78 -28.67 12.71
N ARG A 211 -10.01 -29.56 13.35
CA ARG A 211 -9.95 -29.68 14.81
C ARG A 211 -8.51 -29.72 15.28
N TYR A 212 -8.28 -29.18 16.48
CA TYR A 212 -7.00 -29.37 17.16
C TYR A 212 -6.87 -30.82 17.63
N LEU A 213 -5.65 -31.36 17.60
CA LEU A 213 -5.37 -32.73 18.03
C LEU A 213 -5.61 -32.93 19.53
N GLU A 214 -5.35 -31.89 20.33
CA GLU A 214 -5.50 -31.89 21.79
C GLU A 214 -6.30 -30.66 22.23
N HIS A 215 -7.21 -30.83 23.21
CA HIS A 215 -8.00 -29.78 23.85
C HIS A 215 -8.69 -28.80 22.87
N HIS A 216 -9.39 -29.34 21.87
CA HIS A 216 -9.98 -28.52 20.81
C HIS A 216 -10.92 -27.44 21.33
N GLU A 217 -11.85 -27.77 22.23
CA GLU A 217 -12.84 -26.81 22.74
C GLU A 217 -12.16 -25.67 23.52
N GLU A 218 -11.25 -25.98 24.45
CA GLU A 218 -10.51 -24.99 25.22
C GLU A 218 -9.64 -24.08 24.33
N LYS A 219 -9.00 -24.63 23.28
CA LYS A 219 -8.23 -23.84 22.32
C LYS A 219 -9.13 -22.92 21.50
N VAL A 220 -10.28 -23.42 21.04
CA VAL A 220 -11.26 -22.60 20.30
C VAL A 220 -11.79 -21.46 21.16
N GLU A 221 -12.09 -21.70 22.44
CA GLU A 221 -12.53 -20.64 23.36
C GLU A 221 -11.44 -19.58 23.56
N ARG A 222 -10.20 -20.01 23.81
CA ARG A 222 -9.06 -19.10 23.94
C ARG A 222 -8.83 -18.26 22.67
N ASP A 223 -8.90 -18.88 21.50
CA ASP A 223 -8.74 -18.19 20.22
C ASP A 223 -9.88 -17.19 19.99
N ARG A 224 -11.12 -17.52 20.39
CA ARG A 224 -12.25 -16.58 20.34
C ARG A 224 -12.02 -15.38 21.25
N GLU A 225 -11.57 -15.60 22.47
CA GLU A 225 -11.24 -14.51 23.41
C GLU A 225 -10.11 -13.63 22.88
N LEU A 226 -9.03 -14.23 22.37
CA LEU A 226 -7.92 -13.49 21.76
C LEU A 226 -8.38 -12.67 20.55
N ASN A 227 -9.21 -13.24 19.68
CA ASN A 227 -9.76 -12.53 18.52
C ASN A 227 -10.65 -11.35 18.95
N LEU A 228 -11.45 -11.50 20.01
CA LEU A 228 -12.26 -10.42 20.55
C LEU A 228 -11.40 -9.29 21.13
N LEU A 229 -10.32 -9.63 21.86
CA LEU A 229 -9.38 -8.65 22.39
C LEU A 229 -8.63 -7.91 21.29
N GLU A 230 -8.17 -8.64 20.26
CA GLU A 230 -7.50 -8.04 19.11
C GLU A 230 -8.44 -7.13 18.31
N ALA A 231 -9.70 -7.55 18.12
CA ALA A 231 -10.73 -6.72 17.49
C ALA A 231 -11.02 -5.45 18.31
N ALA A 232 -11.11 -5.57 19.62
CA ALA A 232 -11.28 -4.42 20.52
C ALA A 232 -10.08 -3.46 20.47
N GLU A 233 -8.86 -3.98 20.39
CA GLU A 233 -7.66 -3.16 20.24
C GLU A 233 -7.63 -2.43 18.88
N LYS A 234 -7.93 -3.14 17.79
CA LYS A 234 -8.05 -2.54 16.45
C LYS A 234 -9.12 -1.44 16.41
N MET A 235 -10.26 -1.66 17.06
CA MET A 235 -11.30 -0.64 17.18
C MET A 235 -10.82 0.59 17.95
N ARG A 236 -10.05 0.41 19.04
CA ARG A 236 -9.47 1.51 19.82
C ARG A 236 -8.43 2.31 19.04
N GLN A 237 -7.66 1.66 18.17
CA GLN A 237 -6.68 2.32 17.31
C GLN A 237 -7.35 3.08 16.15
N GLN A 238 -8.56 2.69 15.76
CA GLN A 238 -9.26 3.33 14.65
C GLN A 238 -9.96 4.62 15.12
N PRO A 239 -9.63 5.80 14.54
CA PRO A 239 -10.24 7.06 14.96
C PRO A 239 -11.70 7.20 14.51
N PHE A 240 -12.15 6.38 13.57
CA PHE A 240 -13.48 6.43 12.97
C PHE A 240 -14.23 5.12 13.18
N ASN A 241 -15.46 5.21 13.69
CA ASN A 241 -16.34 4.08 13.86
C ASN A 241 -17.25 3.93 12.64
N PRO A 242 -17.13 2.84 11.85
CA PRO A 242 -17.90 2.65 10.63
C PRO A 242 -19.39 2.39 10.88
N LEU A 243 -19.75 1.81 12.02
CA LEU A 243 -21.14 1.46 12.33
C LEU A 243 -21.95 2.72 12.68
N SER A 244 -21.39 3.58 13.55
CA SER A 244 -22.02 4.84 13.93
C SER A 244 -21.77 5.97 12.93
N GLN A 245 -20.89 5.74 11.94
CA GLN A 245 -20.42 6.71 10.97
C GLN A 245 -19.93 8.02 11.60
N LYS A 246 -19.25 7.92 12.75
CA LYS A 246 -18.77 9.06 13.55
C LYS A 246 -17.34 8.82 14.00
N PHE A 247 -16.60 9.89 14.21
CA PHE A 247 -15.29 9.79 14.86
C PHE A 247 -15.46 9.45 16.35
N CYS A 248 -14.55 8.61 16.87
CA CYS A 248 -14.50 8.28 18.30
C CYS A 248 -14.16 9.53 19.14
N ASP A 249 -13.34 10.42 18.59
CA ASP A 249 -12.95 11.68 19.21
C ASP A 249 -13.88 12.83 18.80
N ALA A 250 -14.51 13.47 19.78
CA ALA A 250 -15.42 14.60 19.56
C ALA A 250 -14.75 15.79 18.84
N ARG A 251 -13.46 16.05 19.10
CA ARG A 251 -12.72 17.15 18.45
C ARG A 251 -12.48 16.90 16.96
N LEU A 252 -12.22 15.64 16.57
CA LEU A 252 -12.05 15.28 15.16
C LEU A 252 -13.39 15.35 14.43
N GLU A 253 -14.46 14.90 15.08
CA GLU A 253 -15.82 15.01 14.58
C GLU A 253 -16.20 16.48 14.29
N GLU A 254 -15.96 17.40 15.22
CA GLU A 254 -16.24 18.83 15.02
C GLU A 254 -15.45 19.43 13.87
N ARG A 255 -14.16 19.08 13.75
CA ARG A 255 -13.33 19.53 12.62
C ARG A 255 -13.86 19.02 11.28
N MET A 256 -14.22 17.74 11.23
CA MET A 256 -14.75 17.12 10.01
C MET A 256 -16.10 17.69 9.63
N ARG A 257 -16.98 17.98 10.60
CA ARG A 257 -18.23 18.69 10.36
C ARG A 257 -17.98 20.09 9.82
N ALA A 258 -17.08 20.87 10.41
CA ALA A 258 -16.74 22.19 9.92
C ALA A 258 -16.18 22.15 8.47
N CYS A 259 -15.33 21.17 8.16
CA CYS A 259 -14.82 20.97 6.80
C CYS A 259 -15.93 20.58 5.82
N GLN A 260 -16.86 19.72 6.23
CA GLN A 260 -17.97 19.28 5.39
C GLN A 260 -18.98 20.41 5.17
N ASP A 261 -19.30 21.18 6.20
CA ASP A 261 -20.13 22.38 6.10
C ASP A 261 -19.48 23.38 5.14
N ALA A 262 -18.20 23.68 5.32
CA ALA A 262 -17.44 24.55 4.42
C ALA A 262 -17.47 24.06 2.97
N LEU A 263 -17.24 22.76 2.74
CA LEU A 263 -17.31 22.15 1.40
C LEU A 263 -18.72 22.27 0.81
N THR A 264 -19.77 21.97 1.57
CA THR A 264 -21.15 22.09 1.07
C THR A 264 -21.50 23.53 0.73
N THR A 265 -21.01 24.51 1.49
CA THR A 265 -21.18 25.93 1.17
C THR A 265 -20.38 26.34 -0.07
N GLU A 266 -19.13 25.89 -0.21
CA GLU A 266 -18.30 26.18 -1.39
C GLU A 266 -18.91 25.59 -2.66
N VAL A 267 -19.36 24.35 -2.62
CA VAL A 267 -20.03 23.70 -3.76
C VAL A 267 -21.30 24.45 -4.15
N LYS A 268 -22.10 24.93 -3.19
CA LYS A 268 -23.29 25.76 -3.47
C LYS A 268 -22.91 27.08 -4.14
N LEU A 269 -21.96 27.82 -3.57
CA LEU A 269 -21.48 29.08 -4.12
C LEU A 269 -20.88 28.90 -5.51
N ARG A 270 -20.09 27.85 -5.72
CA ARG A 270 -19.50 27.52 -7.02
C ARG A 270 -20.56 27.15 -8.05
N ASN A 271 -21.60 26.45 -7.65
CA ASN A 271 -22.73 26.13 -8.52
C ASN A 271 -23.51 27.38 -8.89
N GLU A 272 -23.72 28.30 -7.95
CA GLU A 272 -24.30 29.63 -8.23
C GLU A 272 -23.38 30.44 -9.17
N GLU A 273 -22.06 30.37 -8.96
CA GLU A 273 -21.05 30.98 -9.81
C GLU A 273 -20.88 30.33 -11.19
N ALA A 274 -21.35 29.11 -11.38
CA ALA A 274 -21.41 28.48 -12.69
C ALA A 274 -22.66 28.89 -13.48
N GLN A 275 -23.71 29.39 -12.82
CA GLN A 275 -24.91 29.85 -13.50
C GLN A 275 -24.64 31.11 -14.32
N PRO A 276 -25.24 31.25 -15.52
CA PRO A 276 -25.07 32.44 -16.34
C PRO A 276 -25.62 33.69 -15.64
N LEU A 277 -25.00 34.84 -15.88
CA LEU A 277 -25.40 36.12 -15.26
C LEU A 277 -26.86 36.50 -15.51
N SER A 278 -27.43 36.07 -16.64
CA SER A 278 -28.86 36.28 -16.97
C SER A 278 -29.82 35.50 -16.08
N TYR A 279 -29.34 34.41 -15.48
CA TYR A 279 -30.11 33.58 -14.56
C TYR A 279 -29.98 34.08 -13.12
N ARG A 280 -28.81 34.58 -12.73
CA ARG A 280 -28.56 35.15 -11.40
C ARG A 280 -29.40 36.42 -11.18
N GLY A 281 -30.23 36.40 -10.15
CA GLY A 281 -31.07 37.55 -9.78
C GLY A 281 -32.29 37.76 -10.67
N ASN A 282 -32.64 36.79 -11.54
CA ASN A 282 -33.91 36.82 -12.23
C ASN A 282 -35.05 36.51 -11.24
N ILE A 283 -36.15 37.27 -11.36
CA ILE A 283 -37.35 37.10 -10.53
C ILE A 283 -37.88 35.67 -10.63
N THR A 284 -37.82 35.06 -11.81
CA THR A 284 -38.29 33.68 -12.03
C THR A 284 -37.54 32.64 -11.21
N ASN A 285 -36.28 32.89 -10.83
CA ASN A 285 -35.50 32.00 -9.97
C ASN A 285 -36.01 31.99 -8.51
N CYS A 286 -36.68 33.06 -8.08
CA CYS A 286 -37.24 33.17 -6.74
C CYS A 286 -38.53 32.34 -6.57
N TYR A 287 -39.08 31.79 -7.66
CA TYR A 287 -40.30 31.00 -7.64
C TYR A 287 -40.03 29.52 -7.86
N ASP A 288 -40.83 28.70 -7.21
CA ASP A 288 -40.99 27.32 -7.61
C ASP A 288 -41.91 27.21 -8.81
N MET A 289 -41.45 26.53 -9.87
CA MET A 289 -42.18 26.46 -11.14
C MET A 289 -43.43 25.59 -11.03
N LEU A 290 -43.47 24.64 -10.10
CA LEU A 290 -44.57 23.70 -9.94
C LEU A 290 -45.62 24.20 -8.95
N SER A 291 -45.19 24.68 -7.78
CA SER A 291 -46.10 25.16 -6.74
C SER A 291 -46.47 26.64 -6.86
N HIS A 292 -45.76 27.41 -7.69
CA HIS A 292 -45.83 28.86 -7.78
C HIS A 292 -45.58 29.60 -6.44
N GLN A 293 -45.05 28.89 -5.44
CA GLN A 293 -44.66 29.48 -4.17
C GLN A 293 -43.29 30.15 -4.29
N VAL A 294 -43.06 31.15 -3.45
CA VAL A 294 -41.76 31.83 -3.36
C VAL A 294 -40.80 30.90 -2.62
N LYS A 295 -39.69 30.53 -3.28
CA LYS A 295 -38.61 29.72 -2.69
C LYS A 295 -37.83 30.54 -1.67
N ASP A 296 -37.39 31.72 -2.09
CA ASP A 296 -36.55 32.62 -1.30
C ASP A 296 -37.21 34.00 -1.16
N PRO A 297 -37.95 34.25 -0.06
CA PRO A 297 -38.64 35.53 0.15
C PRO A 297 -37.66 36.69 0.30
N GLU A 298 -36.50 36.46 0.93
CA GLU A 298 -35.48 37.48 1.15
C GLU A 298 -34.88 37.99 -0.18
N LEU A 299 -34.55 37.08 -1.10
CA LEU A 299 -34.03 37.43 -2.42
C LEU A 299 -35.09 38.20 -3.23
N MET A 300 -36.35 37.79 -3.14
CA MET A 300 -37.44 38.48 -3.81
C MET A 300 -37.62 39.91 -3.29
N ASP A 301 -37.53 40.12 -1.98
CA ASP A 301 -37.63 41.44 -1.37
C ASP A 301 -36.42 42.32 -1.71
N TYR A 302 -35.22 41.74 -1.77
CA TYR A 302 -34.04 42.43 -2.27
C TYR A 302 -34.22 42.91 -3.72
N ILE A 303 -34.74 42.05 -4.61
CA ILE A 303 -35.01 42.42 -6.01
C ILE A 303 -36.03 43.56 -6.08
N LYS A 304 -37.14 43.47 -5.34
CA LYS A 304 -38.16 44.54 -5.25
C LYS A 304 -37.57 45.85 -4.76
N GLN A 305 -36.73 45.83 -3.72
CA GLN A 305 -36.06 47.02 -3.20
C GLN A 305 -35.13 47.64 -4.26
N SER A 306 -34.35 46.82 -4.97
CA SER A 306 -33.47 47.31 -6.04
C SER A 306 -34.25 47.93 -7.19
N GLU A 307 -35.37 47.31 -7.61
CA GLU A 307 -36.25 47.85 -8.64
C GLU A 307 -36.93 49.14 -8.18
N GLY A 308 -37.36 49.19 -6.92
CA GLY A 308 -37.87 50.39 -6.27
C GLY A 308 -36.87 51.53 -6.34
N GLY A 309 -35.60 51.27 -5.97
CA GLY A 309 -34.50 52.22 -6.06
C GLY A 309 -34.23 52.70 -7.49
N ARG A 310 -34.27 51.81 -8.49
CA ARG A 310 -34.17 52.19 -9.92
C ARG A 310 -35.31 53.13 -10.31
N LYS A 311 -36.53 52.87 -9.82
CA LYS A 311 -37.71 53.71 -10.06
C LYS A 311 -37.65 55.08 -9.38
N VAL A 312 -36.90 55.22 -8.27
CA VAL A 312 -36.70 56.52 -7.60
C VAL A 312 -36.10 57.54 -8.57
N ARG A 313 -35.12 57.15 -9.39
CA ARG A 313 -34.51 58.06 -10.38
C ARG A 313 -35.54 58.70 -11.31
N TYR A 314 -36.55 57.95 -11.76
CA TYR A 314 -37.60 58.48 -12.62
C TYR A 314 -38.54 59.44 -11.87
N LYS A 315 -38.77 59.21 -10.57
CA LYS A 315 -39.57 60.11 -9.73
C LYS A 315 -38.84 61.42 -9.44
N THR A 316 -37.53 61.38 -9.25
CA THR A 316 -36.71 62.55 -8.92
C THR A 316 -36.23 63.32 -10.13
N ARG A 317 -36.24 62.71 -11.33
CA ARG A 317 -35.82 63.36 -12.58
C ARG A 317 -36.55 64.68 -12.83
N PHE A 318 -37.88 64.68 -12.74
CA PHE A 318 -38.68 65.88 -12.98
C PHE A 318 -38.35 67.01 -11.99
N ARG A 319 -38.18 66.68 -10.70
CA ARG A 319 -37.78 67.65 -9.68
C ARG A 319 -36.40 68.22 -9.95
N PHE A 320 -35.43 67.35 -10.29
CA PHE A 320 -34.08 67.78 -10.64
C PHE A 320 -34.05 68.68 -11.89
N GLU A 321 -34.84 68.35 -12.92
CA GLU A 321 -34.96 69.19 -14.13
C GLU A 321 -35.64 70.55 -13.84
N GLU A 322 -36.56 70.62 -12.88
CA GLU A 322 -37.12 71.88 -12.39
C GLU A 322 -36.10 72.69 -11.59
N ASP A 323 -35.36 72.06 -10.68
CA ASP A 323 -34.33 72.70 -9.87
C ASP A 323 -33.21 73.29 -10.75
N VAL A 324 -32.76 72.54 -11.76
CA VAL A 324 -31.77 73.02 -12.75
C VAL A 324 -32.32 74.19 -13.55
N ARG A 325 -33.57 74.12 -14.04
CA ARG A 325 -34.21 75.26 -14.73
C ARG A 325 -34.29 76.50 -13.84
N HIS A 326 -34.67 76.35 -12.59
CA HIS A 326 -34.71 77.47 -11.64
C HIS A 326 -33.31 78.04 -11.36
N ALA A 327 -32.28 77.20 -11.29
CA ALA A 327 -30.90 77.63 -11.13
C ALA A 327 -30.41 78.42 -12.36
N ASP A 328 -30.71 77.94 -13.58
CA ASP A 328 -30.36 78.61 -14.83
C ASP A 328 -31.02 79.98 -14.96
N VAL A 329 -32.32 80.08 -14.64
CA VAL A 329 -33.04 81.37 -14.61
C VAL A 329 -32.39 82.35 -13.62
N LYS A 330 -32.06 81.89 -12.40
CA LYS A 330 -31.37 82.73 -11.41
C LYS A 330 -29.99 83.17 -11.87
N GLN A 331 -29.25 82.28 -12.53
CA GLN A 331 -27.93 82.57 -13.10
C GLN A 331 -28.04 83.62 -14.21
N GLU A 332 -29.00 83.48 -15.12
CA GLU A 332 -29.27 84.47 -16.16
C GLU A 332 -29.64 85.83 -15.58
N ASP A 333 -30.52 85.86 -14.58
CA ASP A 333 -30.92 87.11 -13.92
C ASP A 333 -29.73 87.78 -13.23
N ARG A 334 -28.85 87.00 -12.59
CA ARG A 334 -27.60 87.51 -12.02
C ARG A 334 -26.68 88.09 -13.10
N VAL A 335 -26.51 87.41 -14.23
CA VAL A 335 -25.70 87.91 -15.36
C VAL A 335 -26.31 89.19 -15.95
N LYS A 336 -27.64 89.24 -16.11
CA LYS A 336 -28.35 90.44 -16.58
C LYS A 336 -28.17 91.63 -15.62
N ARG A 337 -28.17 91.40 -14.30
CA ARG A 337 -27.88 92.44 -13.30
C ARG A 337 -26.42 92.90 -13.30
N MET A 338 -25.47 92.00 -13.56
CA MET A 338 -24.03 92.31 -13.57
C MET A 338 -23.55 92.95 -14.88
N LYS A 339 -24.22 92.68 -16.01
CA LYS A 339 -23.93 93.28 -17.32
C LYS A 339 -23.83 94.82 -17.30
N PRO A 340 -24.82 95.59 -16.79
CA PRO A 340 -24.72 97.05 -16.76
C PRO A 340 -23.57 97.53 -15.87
N LEU A 341 -23.28 96.86 -14.76
CA LEU A 341 -22.15 97.18 -13.89
C LEU A 341 -20.80 96.96 -14.58
N GLN A 342 -20.67 95.88 -15.37
CA GLN A 342 -19.46 95.65 -16.18
C GLN A 342 -19.31 96.66 -17.32
N VAL A 343 -20.41 97.08 -17.96
CA VAL A 343 -20.38 98.11 -19.00
C VAL A 343 -20.00 99.47 -18.42
N MET A 344 -20.46 99.79 -17.21
CA MET A 344 -20.07 101.00 -16.46
C MET A 344 -18.60 100.96 -16.05
N ALA A 345 -18.10 99.83 -15.50
CA ALA A 345 -16.71 99.68 -15.12
C ALA A 345 -15.76 99.83 -16.34
N ARG A 346 -16.08 99.18 -17.47
CA ARG A 346 -15.28 99.31 -18.71
C ARG A 346 -15.31 100.71 -19.32
N ARG A 347 -16.31 101.54 -19.02
CA ARG A 347 -16.37 102.94 -19.45
C ARG A 347 -15.65 103.89 -18.51
N ALA A 348 -15.42 103.50 -17.26
CA ALA A 348 -14.66 104.30 -16.30
C ALA A 348 -13.14 104.13 -16.45
N ASP A 349 -12.70 103.05 -17.12
CA ASP A 349 -11.29 102.76 -17.43
C ASP A 349 -10.81 103.36 -18.77
N LEU A 350 -11.66 104.12 -19.47
CA LEU A 350 -11.36 104.90 -20.69
C LEU A 350 -11.48 106.39 -20.36
#